data_AF-A0A7V4DBE3-F1
#
_entry.id   AF-A0A7V4DBE3-F1
#
_cell.length_a   1.000
_cell.length_b   1.000
_cell.length_c   1.000
_cell.angle_alpha   90.00
_cell.angle_beta   90.00
_cell.angle_gamma   90.00
#
_symmetry.space_group_name_H-M   'P 1'
#
loop_
_entity.id
_entity.type
_entity.pdbx_description
1 polymer ?
#
loop_
_entity_poly.entity_id
_entity_poly.type
_entity_poly.pdbx_seq_one_letter_code
_entity_poly.pdbx_strand_id
1 'polypeptide(L)' 'MFEDRLIAHVKKDENGAWQCHSLISHLTRVASLAGDFAGKFGNRDWGELLGYWHDFGKFHPAWQNYLRRETGYEEDAHLE' A
#
# COMPACT_ATOMS: atom_id res chain seq x y z
N MET A 1 -1.21 -12.83 8.03
CA MET A 1 -0.33 -13.71 7.21
C MET A 1 -0.63 -13.66 5.69
N PHE A 2 -1.60 -12.86 5.22
CA PHE A 2 -1.76 -12.51 3.78
C PHE A 2 -1.46 -11.04 3.47
N GLU A 3 -1.51 -10.16 4.49
CA GLU A 3 -1.37 -8.70 4.32
C GLU A 3 0.04 -8.27 3.91
N ASP A 4 1.07 -9.01 4.29
CA ASP A 4 2.47 -8.62 4.03
C ASP A 4 2.91 -8.87 2.57
N ARG A 5 2.18 -9.69 1.81
CA ARG A 5 2.51 -9.99 0.40
C ARG A 5 2.15 -8.88 -0.58
N LEU A 6 1.22 -7.99 -0.21
CA LEU A 6 0.76 -6.92 -1.09
C LEU A 6 1.32 -5.60 -0.62
N ILE A 7 2.15 -4.99 -1.46
CA ILE A 7 2.98 -3.86 -1.08
C ILE A 7 2.38 -2.59 -1.70
N ALA A 8 2.08 -1.59 -0.87
CA ALA A 8 1.81 -0.23 -1.38
C ALA A 8 3.12 0.50 -1.66
N HIS A 9 4.07 0.40 -0.73
CA HIS A 9 5.38 1.03 -0.78
C HIS A 9 6.44 0.16 -0.08
N VAL A 10 7.65 0.15 -0.63
CA VAL A 10 8.82 -0.45 0.00
C VAL A 10 10.06 0.38 -0.28
N LYS A 11 10.95 0.51 0.71
CA LYS A 11 12.23 1.21 0.59
C LYS A 11 13.25 0.66 1.57
N LYS A 12 14.54 0.90 1.34
CA LYS A 12 15.57 0.72 2.38
C LYS A 12 15.64 1.97 3.26
N ASP A 13 15.84 1.78 4.55
CA ASP A 13 16.23 2.87 5.44
C ASP A 13 17.74 3.14 5.40
N GLU A 14 18.19 4.09 6.21
CA GLU A 14 19.59 4.52 6.29
C GLU A 14 20.55 3.40 6.72
N ASN A 15 20.02 2.38 7.42
CA ASN A 15 20.78 1.21 7.86
C ASN A 15 20.73 0.06 6.86
N GLY A 16 20.08 0.26 5.71
CA GLY A 16 19.91 -0.75 4.67
C GLY A 16 18.81 -1.77 4.96
N ALA A 17 18.03 -1.60 6.03
CA ALA A 17 16.92 -2.47 6.36
C ALA A 17 15.68 -2.13 5.53
N TRP A 18 14.92 -3.15 5.13
CA TRP A 18 13.69 -2.97 4.36
C TRP A 18 12.55 -2.45 5.23
N GLN A 19 11.91 -1.39 4.77
CA GLN A 19 10.70 -0.81 5.32
C GLN A 19 9.56 -1.03 4.34
N CYS A 20 8.67 -1.97 4.67
CA CYS A 20 7.51 -2.33 3.86
C CYS A 20 6.23 -1.73 4.46
N HIS A 21 5.39 -1.14 3.61
CA HIS A 21 4.05 -0.71 3.98
C HIS A 21 3.04 -1.52 3.18
N SER A 22 2.23 -2.32 3.88
CA SER A 22 1.22 -3.17 3.25
C SER A 22 0.14 -2.35 2.56
N LEU A 23 -0.34 -2.86 1.42
CA LEU A 23 -1.37 -2.21 0.61
C LEU A 23 -2.68 -2.06 1.38
N ILE A 24 -3.05 -3.07 2.18
CA ILE A 24 -4.27 -3.04 3.00
C ILE A 24 -4.20 -1.96 4.07
N SER A 25 -3.10 -1.89 4.82
CA SER A 25 -2.90 -0.84 5.85
C SER A 25 -2.91 0.55 5.21
N HIS A 26 -2.22 0.71 4.08
CA HIS A 26 -2.18 1.96 3.33
C HIS A 26 -3.57 2.41 2.90
N LEU A 27 -4.32 1.58 2.19
CA LEU A 27 -5.66 1.92 1.70
C LEU A 27 -6.63 2.22 2.85
N THR A 28 -6.59 1.45 3.93
CA THR A 28 -7.47 1.67 5.10
C THR A 28 -7.17 2.99 5.79
N ARG A 29 -5.89 3.34 5.97
CA ARG A 29 -5.50 4.61 6.59
C ARG A 29 -5.82 5.81 5.68
N VAL A 30 -5.55 5.70 4.38
CA VAL A 30 -5.87 6.75 3.40
C VAL A 30 -7.38 6.95 3.29
N ALA A 31 -8.17 5.88 3.25
CA ALA A 31 -9.63 5.97 3.27
C ALA A 31 -10.13 6.74 4.50
N SER A 32 -9.68 6.36 5.71
CA SER A 32 -10.06 7.07 6.94
C SER A 32 -9.73 8.56 6.87
N LEU A 33 -8.50 8.93 6.46
CA LEU A 33 -8.09 10.33 6.37
C LEU A 33 -8.90 11.10 5.30
N ALA A 34 -9.12 10.50 4.14
CA ALA A 34 -9.92 11.09 3.08
C ALA A 34 -11.37 11.30 3.52
N GLY A 35 -11.94 10.34 4.25
CA GLY A 35 -13.23 10.45 4.91
C GLY A 35 -13.29 11.61 5.90
N ASP A 36 -12.30 11.73 6.79
CA ASP A 36 -12.27 12.79 7.80
C ASP A 36 -12.15 14.19 7.17
N PHE A 37 -11.42 14.32 6.05
CA PHE A 37 -11.36 15.56 5.30
C PHE A 37 -12.66 15.88 4.56
N ALA A 38 -13.24 14.91 3.87
CA ALA A 38 -14.49 15.09 3.13
C ALA A 38 -15.71 15.25 4.06
N GLY A 39 -15.64 14.69 5.27
CA GLY A 39 -16.67 14.78 6.30
C GLY A 39 -16.94 16.21 6.75
N LYS A 40 -15.94 17.10 6.68
CA LYS A 40 -16.13 18.55 6.92
C LYS A 40 -17.12 19.20 5.94
N PHE A 41 -17.40 18.55 4.82
CA PHE A 41 -18.34 18.96 3.79
C PHE A 41 -19.57 18.03 3.68
N GLY A 42 -19.77 17.13 4.64
CA GLY A 42 -20.89 16.18 4.63
C GLY A 42 -20.73 14.99 3.67
N ASN A 43 -19.53 14.75 3.13
CA ASN A 43 -19.27 13.72 2.11
C ASN A 43 -18.24 12.67 2.58
N ARG A 44 -18.32 12.25 3.84
CA ARG A 44 -17.34 11.33 4.45
C ARG A 44 -17.23 10.00 3.70
N ASP A 45 -18.37 9.41 3.38
CA ASP A 45 -18.50 8.15 2.64
C ASP A 45 -17.84 8.20 1.26
N TRP A 46 -18.05 9.28 0.52
CA TRP A 46 -17.39 9.51 -0.77
C TRP A 46 -15.88 9.68 -0.62
N GLY A 47 -15.43 10.37 0.42
CA GLY A 47 -14.01 10.50 0.75
C GLY A 47 -13.35 9.15 1.01
N GLU A 48 -13.99 8.31 1.84
CA GLU A 48 -13.49 6.96 2.14
C GLU A 48 -13.44 6.08 0.89
N LEU A 49 -14.51 6.08 0.08
CA LEU A 49 -14.58 5.30 -1.15
C LEU A 49 -13.43 5.64 -2.11
N LEU A 50 -13.18 6.94 -2.33
CA LEU A 50 -12.06 7.41 -3.15
C LEU A 50 -10.72 6.99 -2.56
N GLY A 51 -10.56 7.07 -1.23
CA GLY A 51 -9.33 6.65 -0.56
C GLY A 51 -9.05 5.15 -0.70
N TYR A 52 -10.07 4.29 -0.65
CA TYR A 52 -9.91 2.87 -0.92
C TYR A 52 -9.53 2.58 -2.38
N TRP A 53 -10.04 3.36 -3.33
CA TRP A 53 -9.91 3.07 -4.76
C TRP A 53 -8.64 3.64 -5.40
N HIS A 54 -8.04 4.68 -4.81
CA HIS A 54 -6.96 5.44 -5.46
C HIS A 54 -5.78 4.56 -5.93
N ASP A 55 -5.45 3.53 -5.16
CA ASP A 55 -4.33 2.61 -5.41
C ASP A 55 -4.80 1.17 -5.69
N PHE A 56 -6.07 0.97 -6.04
CA PHE A 56 -6.62 -0.37 -6.31
C PHE A 56 -5.85 -1.13 -7.41
N GLY A 57 -5.29 -0.41 -8.39
CA GLY A 57 -4.43 -1.00 -9.41
C GLY A 57 -3.20 -1.73 -8.86
N LYS A 58 -2.75 -1.41 -7.64
CA LYS A 58 -1.60 -2.06 -7.01
C LYS A 58 -1.86 -3.50 -6.58
N PHE A 59 -3.12 -3.95 -6.51
CA PHE A 59 -3.43 -5.38 -6.34
C PHE A 59 -3.04 -6.22 -7.56
N HIS A 60 -2.84 -5.60 -8.73
CA HIS A 60 -2.53 -6.33 -9.95
C HIS A 60 -1.15 -7.02 -9.84
N PRO A 61 -1.03 -8.34 -10.11
CA PRO A 61 0.24 -9.07 -9.97
C PRO A 61 1.40 -8.45 -10.77
N ALA A 62 1.14 -7.96 -11.98
CA ALA A 62 2.17 -7.30 -12.78
C ALA A 62 2.71 -6.02 -12.12
N TRP A 63 1.88 -5.27 -11.40
CA TRP A 63 2.33 -4.11 -10.63
C TRP A 63 3.20 -4.53 -9.45
N GLN A 64 2.79 -5.58 -8.72
CA GLN A 64 3.55 -6.12 -7.59
C GLN A 64 4.93 -6.65 -8.02
N ASN A 65 5.02 -7.30 -9.18
CA ASN A 65 6.28 -7.75 -9.77
C ASN A 65 7.16 -6.58 -10.21
N TYR A 66 6.57 -5.59 -10.88
CA TYR A 66 7.26 -4.36 -11.25
C TYR A 66 7.85 -3.67 -10.02
N LEU A 67 7.05 -3.45 -8.97
CA LEU A 67 7.48 -2.79 -7.75
C LEU A 67 8.68 -3.50 -7.10
N ARG A 68 8.62 -4.83 -6.97
CA ARG A 68 9.74 -5.63 -6.43
C ARG A 68 11.00 -5.48 -7.26
N ARG A 69 10.89 -5.61 -8.58
CA ARG A 69 12.03 -5.49 -9.51
C ARG A 69 12.68 -4.11 -9.44
N GLU A 70 11.89 -3.04 -9.52
CA GLU A 70 12.43 -1.67 -9.55
C GLU A 70 13.00 -1.24 -8.20
N THR A 71 12.47 -1.76 -7.09
CA THR A 71 13.00 -1.46 -5.76
C THR A 71 14.15 -2.38 -5.36
N GLY A 72 14.32 -3.53 -6.03
CA GLY A 72 15.23 -4.60 -5.62
C GLY A 72 14.76 -5.34 -4.36
N TYR A 73 13.46 -5.27 -4.04
CA TYR A 73 12.88 -5.95 -2.90
C TYR A 73 12.67 -7.44 -3.22
N GLU A 74 13.58 -8.28 -2.73
CA GLU A 74 13.48 -9.73 -2.84
C GLU A 74 13.08 -10.31 -1.47
N GLU A 75 11.83 -10.74 -1.35
CA GLU A 75 11.33 -11.46 -0.17
C GLU A 75 11.68 -12.97 -0.21
N ASP A 76 12.10 -13.48 -1.38
CA ASP A 76 12.20 -14.92 -1.71
C ASP A 76 13.64 -15.43 -1.94
N ALA A 77 14.66 -14.90 -1.27
CA ALA A 77 16.03 -15.47 -1.32
C ALA A 77 16.34 -16.47 -0.19
N HIS A 78 15.37 -16.81 0.67
CA HIS A 78 15.60 -17.59 1.91
C HIS A 78 14.64 -18.78 2.12
N LEU A 79 14.08 -19.35 1.05
CA LEU A 79 13.32 -20.61 1.10
C LEU A 79 13.87 -21.66 0.12
N GLU A 80 15.16 -21.95 0.22
CA GLU A 80 15.74 -23.25 -0.16
C GLU A 80 16.36 -23.94 1.06
#